data_AF-A0A1F9M2F1-F1
#
_entry.id   AF-A0A1F9M2F1-F1
#
_cell.length_a   1.000
_cell.length_b   1.000
_cell.length_c   1.000
_cell.angle_alpha   90.00
_cell.angle_beta   90.00
_cell.angle_gamma   90.00
#
_symmetry.space_group_name_H-M   'P 1'
#
loop_
_entity.id
_entity.type
_entity.pdbx_description
1 polymer ?
#
loop_
_entity_poly.entity_id
_entity_poly.type
_entity_poly.pdbx_seq_one_letter_code
_entity_poly.pdbx_strand_id
1 'polypeptide(L)'
;MQNKRLNQSGFTLVEIAIVMVIIGLLLGGVLKGQEMIENARIKSIVNDMNGVAAAYNSYVDRYRAIPGDETLATMTARGWPNTVGGNANGVLLTTVAQTFTNAGEQPAMWQALRASGMTTGAPNAVGVAALPRAGTGGLIGVTSDPLGVYGQTGISVCVSGITTKQALGLDTTIDGTLPATNIGNNASIARGATGAANPLAPTTAAPVGTAYNTTTVLTPWTMCRTL
;
A
#
# COMPACT_ATOMS: atom_id res chain seq x y z
N MET A 1 23.18 -42.00 -57.22
CA MET A 1 22.68 -41.53 -55.91
C MET A 1 21.24 -41.04 -56.12
N GLN A 2 20.23 -41.84 -55.78
CA GLN A 2 18.82 -41.48 -55.96
C GLN A 2 18.36 -40.62 -54.77
N ASN A 3 18.15 -39.33 -55.02
CA ASN A 3 17.63 -38.40 -54.02
C ASN A 3 16.14 -38.66 -53.82
N LYS A 4 15.79 -39.32 -52.71
CA LYS A 4 14.40 -39.54 -52.28
C LYS A 4 13.84 -38.19 -51.85
N ARG A 5 13.07 -37.52 -52.71
CA ARG A 5 12.32 -36.32 -52.31
C ARG A 5 11.24 -36.78 -51.33
N LEU A 6 11.38 -36.40 -50.08
CA LEU A 6 10.30 -36.54 -49.09
C LEU A 6 9.21 -35.54 -49.48
N ASN A 7 8.02 -36.03 -49.81
CA ASN A 7 6.86 -35.17 -50.02
C ASN A 7 6.58 -34.44 -48.69
N GLN A 8 6.87 -33.14 -48.64
CA GLN A 8 6.36 -32.27 -47.58
C GLN A 8 4.85 -32.13 -47.79
N SER A 9 4.07 -32.78 -46.92
CA SER A 9 2.64 -32.50 -46.78
C SER A 9 2.51 -31.05 -46.31
N GLY A 10 2.01 -30.17 -47.18
CA GLY A 10 1.67 -28.79 -46.79
C GLY A 10 0.57 -28.80 -45.73
N PHE A 11 0.69 -27.94 -44.72
CA PHE A 11 -0.37 -27.73 -43.72
C PHE A 11 -1.64 -27.25 -44.41
N THR A 12 -2.78 -27.80 -44.00
CA THR A 12 -4.08 -27.40 -44.55
C THR A 12 -4.49 -26.03 -44.01
N LEU A 13 -5.25 -25.27 -44.80
CA LEU A 13 -5.77 -23.97 -44.37
C LEU A 13 -6.66 -24.09 -43.11
N VAL A 14 -7.33 -25.23 -42.95
CA VAL A 14 -8.17 -25.57 -41.80
C VAL A 14 -7.33 -25.75 -40.52
N GLU A 15 -6.17 -26.38 -40.60
CA GLU A 15 -5.27 -26.55 -39.44
C GLU A 15 -4.78 -25.21 -38.90
N ILE A 16 -4.36 -24.30 -39.79
CA ILE A 16 -3.94 -22.95 -39.37
C ILE A 16 -5.13 -22.14 -38.83
N ALA A 17 -6.32 -22.31 -39.41
CA ALA A 17 -7.52 -21.60 -38.94
C ALA A 17 -7.89 -21.96 -37.49
N ILE A 18 -7.85 -23.25 -37.13
CA ILE A 18 -8.16 -23.69 -35.75
C ILE A 18 -7.09 -23.19 -34.78
N VAL A 19 -5.81 -23.23 -35.18
CA VAL A 19 -4.70 -22.74 -34.34
C VAL A 19 -4.87 -21.24 -34.05
N MET A 20 -5.22 -20.42 -35.05
CA MET A 20 -5.44 -18.98 -34.86
C MET A 20 -6.62 -18.68 -33.93
N VAL A 21 -7.69 -19.48 -33.99
CA VAL A 21 -8.84 -19.36 -33.06
C VAL A 21 -8.41 -19.67 -31.64
N ILE A 22 -7.69 -20.78 -31.42
CA ILE A 22 -7.21 -21.16 -30.09
C ILE A 22 -6.29 -20.09 -29.52
N ILE A 23 -5.33 -19.58 -30.31
CA ILE A 23 -4.45 -18.49 -29.87
C ILE A 23 -5.26 -17.24 -29.54
N GLY A 24 -6.25 -16.87 -30.36
CA GLY A 24 -7.12 -15.72 -30.10
C GLY A 24 -7.89 -15.84 -28.79
N LEU A 25 -8.44 -17.02 -28.49
CA LEU A 25 -9.15 -17.28 -27.24
C LEU A 25 -8.21 -17.26 -26.02
N LEU A 26 -7.02 -17.85 -26.14
CA LEU A 26 -6.02 -17.86 -25.08
C LEU A 26 -5.51 -16.44 -24.78
N LEU A 27 -5.20 -15.65 -25.82
CA LEU A 27 -4.75 -14.27 -25.66
C LEU A 27 -5.83 -13.40 -25.02
N GLY A 28 -7.11 -13.55 -25.44
CA GLY A 28 -8.24 -12.86 -24.82
C GLY A 28 -8.40 -13.21 -23.33
N GLY A 29 -8.24 -14.50 -22.98
CA GLY A 29 -8.28 -14.97 -21.60
C GLY A 29 -7.15 -14.41 -20.73
N VAL A 30 -5.91 -14.38 -21.24
CA VAL A 30 -4.74 -13.89 -20.50
C VAL A 30 -4.84 -12.40 -20.21
N LEU A 31 -5.26 -11.58 -21.19
CA LEU A 31 -5.42 -10.13 -21.01
C LEU A 31 -6.44 -9.83 -19.90
N LYS A 32 -7.56 -10.56 -19.86
CA LYS A 32 -8.55 -10.41 -18.80
C LYS A 32 -8.02 -10.90 -17.44
N GLY A 33 -7.25 -11.98 -17.44
CA GLY A 33 -6.61 -12.53 -16.24
C GLY A 33 -5.63 -11.55 -15.59
N GLN A 34 -4.82 -10.86 -16.40
CA GLN A 34 -3.88 -9.83 -15.91
C GLN A 34 -4.61 -8.65 -15.26
N GLU A 35 -5.70 -8.17 -15.86
CA GLU A 35 -6.55 -7.14 -15.27
C GLU A 35 -7.21 -7.58 -13.95
N MET A 36 -7.64 -8.85 -13.87
CA MET A 36 -8.22 -9.41 -12.64
C MET A 36 -7.20 -9.45 -11.50
N ILE A 37 -5.97 -9.89 -11.78
CA ILE A 37 -4.88 -9.94 -10.79
C ILE A 37 -4.55 -8.52 -10.29
N GLU A 38 -4.50 -7.54 -11.18
CA GLU A 38 -4.18 -6.17 -10.79
C GLU A 38 -5.28 -5.56 -9.89
N ASN A 39 -6.55 -5.81 -10.21
CA ASN A 39 -7.66 -5.42 -9.35
C ASN A 39 -7.63 -6.11 -7.98
N ALA A 40 -7.20 -7.37 -7.92
CA ALA A 40 -7.02 -8.08 -6.66
C ALA A 40 -5.92 -7.45 -5.79
N ARG A 41 -4.81 -7.01 -6.40
CA ARG A 41 -3.74 -6.28 -5.71
C ARG A 41 -4.21 -4.95 -5.14
N ILE A 42 -4.98 -4.17 -5.92
CA ILE A 42 -5.58 -2.91 -5.45
C ILE A 42 -6.46 -3.16 -4.23
N LYS A 43 -7.33 -4.16 -4.29
CA LYS A 43 -8.18 -4.55 -3.15
C LYS A 43 -7.38 -5.01 -1.94
N SER A 44 -6.28 -5.74 -2.14
CA SER A 44 -5.38 -6.14 -1.05
C SER A 44 -4.82 -4.91 -0.33
N ILE A 45 -4.34 -3.91 -1.07
CA ILE A 45 -3.81 -2.67 -0.47
C ILE A 45 -4.89 -1.95 0.35
N VAL A 46 -6.10 -1.81 -0.20
CA VAL A 46 -7.24 -1.21 0.53
C VAL A 46 -7.53 -1.97 1.82
N ASN A 47 -7.53 -3.30 1.76
CA ASN A 47 -7.75 -4.16 2.93
C ASN A 47 -6.62 -4.02 3.96
N ASP A 48 -5.37 -3.90 3.52
CA ASP A 48 -4.23 -3.68 4.42
C ASP A 48 -4.39 -2.34 5.17
N MET A 49 -4.76 -1.27 4.47
CA MET A 49 -5.01 0.05 5.08
C MET A 49 -6.21 0.03 6.04
N ASN A 50 -7.29 -0.65 5.66
CA ASN A 50 -8.45 -0.85 6.52
C ASN A 50 -8.12 -1.70 7.76
N GLY A 51 -7.27 -2.70 7.62
CA GLY A 51 -6.81 -3.54 8.72
C GLY A 51 -6.03 -2.74 9.76
N VAL A 52 -5.15 -1.83 9.32
CA VAL A 52 -4.43 -0.92 10.22
C VAL A 52 -5.40 0.03 10.95
N ALA A 53 -6.36 0.62 10.23
CA ALA A 53 -7.38 1.48 10.82
C ALA A 53 -8.23 0.74 11.88
N ALA A 54 -8.70 -0.46 11.54
CA ALA A 54 -9.48 -1.28 12.45
C ALA A 54 -8.68 -1.69 13.69
N ALA A 55 -7.40 -2.06 13.53
CA ALA A 55 -6.52 -2.37 14.64
C ALA A 55 -6.28 -1.16 15.55
N TYR A 56 -6.06 0.02 14.97
CA TYR A 56 -5.92 1.27 15.72
C TYR A 56 -7.17 1.56 16.55
N ASN A 57 -8.35 1.56 15.93
CA ASN A 57 -9.61 1.85 16.62
C ASN A 57 -9.92 0.80 17.71
N SER A 58 -9.69 -0.49 17.41
CA SER A 58 -9.86 -1.56 18.40
C SER A 58 -8.93 -1.39 19.61
N TYR A 59 -7.73 -0.84 19.40
CA TYR A 59 -6.79 -0.53 20.48
C TYR A 59 -7.32 0.57 21.38
N VAL A 60 -7.77 1.67 20.76
CA VAL A 60 -8.36 2.80 21.48
C VAL A 60 -9.59 2.35 22.27
N ASP A 61 -10.46 1.52 21.69
CA ASP A 61 -11.65 1.02 22.38
C ASP A 61 -11.31 0.12 23.58
N ARG A 62 -10.30 -0.75 23.43
CA ARG A 62 -9.92 -1.72 24.47
C ARG A 62 -9.12 -1.08 25.60
N TYR A 63 -8.17 -0.21 25.29
CA TYR A 63 -7.21 0.33 26.25
C TYR A 63 -7.48 1.78 26.63
N ARG A 64 -8.41 2.47 25.95
CA ARG A 64 -8.72 3.90 26.13
C ARG A 64 -7.47 4.78 26.04
N ALA A 65 -6.54 4.38 25.19
CA ALA A 65 -5.25 5.02 24.98
C ALA A 65 -4.86 4.93 23.50
N ILE A 66 -4.04 5.88 23.05
CA ILE A 66 -3.53 5.89 21.68
C ILE A 66 -2.38 4.89 21.59
N PRO A 67 -2.41 3.91 20.64
CA PRO A 67 -1.31 2.98 20.49
C PRO A 67 -0.04 3.73 20.11
N GLY A 68 1.04 3.49 20.85
CA GLY A 68 2.35 4.10 20.62
C GLY A 68 2.63 5.39 21.40
N ASP A 69 1.60 6.05 21.92
CA ASP A 69 1.77 7.20 22.82
C ASP A 69 2.04 6.76 24.27
N GLU A 70 1.62 5.55 24.64
CA GLU A 70 1.74 5.08 26.02
C GLU A 70 3.18 4.89 26.50
N THR A 71 3.43 5.20 27.77
CA THR A 71 4.77 5.06 28.37
C THR A 71 5.22 3.60 28.42
N LEU A 72 6.55 3.41 28.42
CA LEU A 72 7.16 2.09 28.54
C LEU A 72 6.72 1.35 29.81
N ALA A 73 6.52 2.08 30.91
CA ALA A 73 6.03 1.53 32.17
C ALA A 73 4.63 0.91 32.00
N THR A 74 3.75 1.57 31.26
CA THR A 74 2.38 1.08 30.99
C THR A 74 2.42 -0.18 30.13
N MET A 75 3.25 -0.20 29.08
CA MET A 75 3.40 -1.38 28.23
C MET A 75 4.01 -2.57 28.98
N THR A 76 5.00 -2.31 29.84
CA THR A 76 5.63 -3.32 30.68
C THR A 76 4.66 -3.88 31.72
N ALA A 77 3.81 -3.03 32.32
CA ALA A 77 2.78 -3.46 33.27
C ALA A 77 1.73 -4.39 32.65
N ARG A 78 1.54 -4.35 31.32
CA ARG A 78 0.71 -5.30 30.56
C ARG A 78 1.42 -6.63 30.25
N GLY A 79 2.69 -6.77 30.65
CA GLY A 79 3.50 -7.95 30.38
C GLY A 79 4.00 -8.04 28.94
N TRP A 80 4.11 -6.92 28.22
CA TRP A 80 4.57 -6.90 26.83
C TRP A 80 6.09 -6.71 26.75
N PRO A 81 6.87 -7.75 26.38
CA PRO A 81 8.32 -7.68 26.39
C PRO A 81 8.87 -6.86 25.22
N ASN A 82 10.05 -6.27 25.40
CA ASN A 82 10.82 -5.56 24.34
C ASN A 82 10.02 -4.46 23.63
N THR A 83 9.10 -3.81 24.34
CA THR A 83 8.35 -2.67 23.85
C THR A 83 9.17 -1.39 24.00
N VAL A 84 8.96 -0.43 23.11
CA VAL A 84 9.36 0.97 23.31
C VAL A 84 8.11 1.77 23.65
N GLY A 85 8.24 2.70 24.58
CA GLY A 85 7.13 3.58 24.97
C GLY A 85 7.16 4.91 24.23
N GLY A 86 5.99 5.52 24.09
CA GLY A 86 5.83 6.92 23.74
C GLY A 86 6.00 7.85 24.94
N ASN A 87 5.57 9.09 24.78
CA ASN A 87 5.73 10.14 25.78
C ASN A 87 4.44 10.47 26.57
N ALA A 88 3.33 9.81 26.26
CA ALA A 88 2.00 9.95 26.88
C ALA A 88 1.45 11.39 26.83
N ASN A 89 1.67 12.07 25.70
CA ASN A 89 1.20 13.45 25.49
C ASN A 89 -0.17 13.53 24.81
N GLY A 90 -0.81 12.39 24.51
CA GLY A 90 -2.13 12.32 23.90
C GLY A 90 -2.13 12.44 22.38
N VAL A 91 -0.97 12.36 21.72
CA VAL A 91 -0.88 12.31 20.26
C VAL A 91 0.09 11.22 19.83
N LEU A 92 -0.23 10.53 18.74
CA LEU A 92 0.78 9.75 18.03
C LEU A 92 1.64 10.74 17.24
N LEU A 93 2.92 10.90 17.55
CA LEU A 93 3.82 11.82 16.87
C LEU A 93 4.75 11.04 15.93
N THR A 94 4.41 11.05 14.65
CA THR A 94 5.25 10.52 13.58
C THR A 94 5.24 11.50 12.41
N THR A 95 6.37 12.17 12.18
CA THR A 95 6.49 13.15 11.09
C THR A 95 6.38 12.49 9.72
N VAL A 96 6.05 13.28 8.69
CA VAL A 96 5.93 12.75 7.33
C VAL A 96 7.21 12.06 6.82
N ALA A 97 8.39 12.55 7.23
CA ALA A 97 9.69 11.95 6.89
C ALA A 97 9.94 10.60 7.58
N GLN A 98 9.27 10.33 8.71
CA GLN A 98 9.42 9.11 9.51
C GLN A 98 8.45 8.00 9.10
N THR A 99 7.48 8.30 8.23
CA THR A 99 6.41 7.38 7.81
C THR A 99 6.91 5.98 7.42
N PHE A 100 8.03 5.89 6.70
CA PHE A 100 8.59 4.63 6.20
C PHE A 100 9.95 4.26 6.81
N THR A 101 10.33 4.89 7.92
CA THR A 101 11.60 4.60 8.62
C THR A 101 11.40 3.88 9.95
N ASN A 102 10.15 3.73 10.41
CA ASN A 102 9.82 3.20 11.73
C ASN A 102 10.54 3.97 12.84
N ALA A 103 10.27 5.27 12.89
CA ALA A 103 10.84 6.21 13.85
C ALA A 103 9.73 7.03 14.53
N GLY A 104 10.10 7.88 15.48
CA GLY A 104 9.11 8.57 16.33
C GLY A 104 8.40 7.57 17.23
N GLU A 105 7.07 7.69 17.34
CA GLU A 105 6.23 6.79 18.15
C GLU A 105 5.65 5.61 17.35
N GLN A 106 5.90 5.58 16.04
CA GLN A 106 5.49 4.48 15.16
C GLN A 106 5.99 3.09 15.61
N PRO A 107 7.23 2.92 16.11
CA PRO A 107 7.68 1.63 16.64
C PRO A 107 6.84 1.18 17.83
N ALA A 108 6.59 2.08 18.79
CA ALA A 108 5.77 1.80 19.96
C ALA A 108 4.35 1.39 19.54
N MET A 109 3.78 2.09 18.55
CA MET A 109 2.47 1.78 18.00
C MET A 109 2.42 0.36 17.42
N TRP A 110 3.34 0.01 16.51
CA TRP A 110 3.33 -1.32 15.90
C TRP A 110 3.56 -2.44 16.90
N GLN A 111 4.43 -2.23 17.89
CA GLN A 111 4.68 -3.20 18.94
C GLN A 111 3.44 -3.36 19.84
N ALA A 112 2.76 -2.27 20.20
CA ALA A 112 1.50 -2.30 20.96
C ALA A 112 0.40 -3.09 20.23
N LEU A 113 0.23 -2.83 18.93
CA LEU A 113 -0.78 -3.52 18.11
C LEU A 113 -0.47 -5.01 17.95
N ARG A 114 0.80 -5.41 17.87
CA ARG A 114 1.21 -6.82 17.80
C ARG A 114 1.08 -7.53 19.14
N ALA A 115 1.54 -6.90 20.22
CA ALA A 115 1.50 -7.47 21.55
C ALA A 115 0.06 -7.62 22.10
N SER A 116 -0.85 -6.75 21.67
CA SER A 116 -2.29 -6.86 21.96
C SER A 116 -3.04 -7.88 21.08
N GLY A 117 -2.38 -8.44 20.07
CA GLY A 117 -2.95 -9.41 19.13
C GLY A 117 -3.88 -8.79 18.07
N MET A 118 -3.83 -7.48 17.87
CA MET A 118 -4.65 -6.77 16.87
C MET A 118 -4.04 -6.78 15.48
N THR A 119 -2.72 -6.90 15.39
CA THR A 119 -2.01 -7.13 14.12
C THR A 119 -1.04 -8.30 14.26
N THR A 120 -0.73 -8.94 13.13
CA THR A 120 0.26 -10.01 13.10
C THR A 120 1.69 -9.47 13.03
N GLY A 121 2.65 -10.30 13.45
CA GLY A 121 4.07 -9.98 13.41
C GLY A 121 4.74 -10.06 14.78
N ALA A 122 6.07 -10.02 14.76
CA ALA A 122 6.85 -10.12 15.99
C ALA A 122 6.82 -8.78 16.78
N PRO A 123 6.43 -8.79 18.07
CA PRO A 123 6.33 -7.57 18.87
C PRO A 123 7.68 -6.94 19.22
N ASN A 124 8.78 -7.66 19.02
CA ASN A 124 10.14 -7.16 19.22
C ASN A 124 10.82 -6.72 17.91
N ALA A 125 10.09 -6.69 16.78
CA ALA A 125 10.65 -6.20 15.53
C ALA A 125 10.94 -4.70 15.61
N VAL A 126 12.08 -4.27 15.06
CA VAL A 126 12.55 -2.88 15.06
C VAL A 126 12.98 -2.40 13.67
N GLY A 127 13.06 -1.08 13.50
CA GLY A 127 13.49 -0.45 12.24
C GLY A 127 12.55 -0.72 11.07
N VAL A 128 13.01 -0.45 9.85
CA VAL A 128 12.20 -0.57 8.61
C VAL A 128 11.63 -1.98 8.41
N ALA A 129 12.37 -3.01 8.83
CA ALA A 129 11.92 -4.40 8.72
C ALA A 129 10.68 -4.73 9.58
N ALA A 130 10.39 -3.90 10.58
CA ALA A 130 9.21 -4.03 11.42
C ALA A 130 7.97 -3.35 10.85
N LEU A 131 8.06 -2.66 9.71
CA LEU A 131 6.88 -2.10 9.04
C LEU A 131 6.12 -3.21 8.31
N PRO A 132 4.77 -3.21 8.39
CA PRO A 132 3.98 -4.07 7.53
C PRO A 132 4.27 -3.79 6.06
N ARG A 133 4.15 -4.83 5.23
CA ARG A 133 4.27 -4.72 3.78
C ARG A 133 2.90 -4.85 3.15
N ALA A 134 2.62 -4.01 2.17
CA ALA A 134 1.45 -4.16 1.33
C ALA A 134 1.59 -5.41 0.45
N GLY A 135 0.46 -5.96 0.00
CA GLY A 135 0.43 -7.12 -0.91
C GLY A 135 1.24 -6.96 -2.21
N THR A 136 1.62 -5.73 -2.58
CA THR A 136 2.48 -5.40 -3.74
C THR A 136 3.97 -5.29 -3.41
N GLY A 137 4.37 -5.44 -2.13
CA GLY A 137 5.75 -5.35 -1.65
C GLY A 137 6.15 -3.99 -1.08
N GLY A 138 5.32 -2.96 -1.27
CA GLY A 138 5.46 -1.63 -0.69
C GLY A 138 5.43 -1.62 0.84
N LEU A 139 5.94 -0.55 1.46
CA LEU A 139 5.87 -0.39 2.92
C LEU A 139 4.56 0.28 3.31
N ILE A 140 4.00 -0.15 4.44
CA ILE A 140 2.87 0.52 5.08
C ILE A 140 3.38 1.23 6.33
N GLY A 141 3.11 2.53 6.39
CA GLY A 141 3.48 3.41 7.50
C GLY A 141 2.26 4.14 8.03
N VAL A 142 2.36 4.65 9.25
CA VAL A 142 1.38 5.55 9.85
C VAL A 142 2.06 6.86 10.23
N THR A 143 1.47 7.97 9.84
CA THR A 143 1.98 9.31 10.15
C THR A 143 0.86 10.20 10.64
N SER A 144 1.21 11.13 11.51
CA SER A 144 0.29 12.02 12.20
C SER A 144 1.04 13.29 12.52
N ASP A 145 1.67 13.84 11.48
CA ASP A 145 2.44 15.07 11.56
C ASP A 145 1.51 16.22 11.98
N PRO A 146 1.88 17.06 12.98
CA PRO A 146 1.08 18.20 13.40
C PRO A 146 0.79 19.20 12.27
N LEU A 147 1.67 19.25 11.26
CA LEU A 147 1.48 20.09 10.07
C LEU A 147 0.61 19.43 8.99
N GLY A 148 0.15 18.20 9.24
CA GLY A 148 -0.67 17.40 8.34
C GLY A 148 0.14 16.56 7.36
N VAL A 149 -0.57 15.72 6.62
CA VAL A 149 -0.08 14.77 5.62
C VAL A 149 -0.89 15.03 4.35
N TYR A 150 -0.21 15.45 3.28
CA TYR A 150 -0.84 15.84 2.02
C TYR A 150 -1.97 16.87 2.19
N GLY A 151 -1.77 17.83 3.09
CA GLY A 151 -2.75 18.88 3.40
C GLY A 151 -3.93 18.42 4.25
N GLN A 152 -3.88 17.21 4.82
CA GLN A 152 -4.88 16.70 5.76
C GLN A 152 -4.31 16.57 7.17
N THR A 153 -5.04 16.99 8.18
CA THR A 153 -4.67 16.78 9.59
C THR A 153 -5.20 15.45 10.10
N GLY A 154 -4.54 14.89 11.11
CA GLY A 154 -4.95 13.65 11.76
C GLY A 154 -4.03 12.48 11.40
N ILE A 155 -4.40 11.29 11.86
CA ILE A 155 -3.61 10.08 11.64
C ILE A 155 -3.90 9.57 10.23
N SER A 156 -2.84 9.34 9.47
CA SER A 156 -2.90 8.83 8.11
C SER A 156 -2.13 7.52 7.99
N VAL A 157 -2.73 6.53 7.34
CA VAL A 157 -2.05 5.31 6.93
C VAL A 157 -1.57 5.52 5.50
N CYS A 158 -0.28 5.31 5.26
CA CYS A 158 0.35 5.50 3.97
C CYS A 158 0.94 4.20 3.44
N VAL A 159 0.83 3.99 2.13
CA VAL A 159 1.46 2.90 1.39
C VAL A 159 2.42 3.47 0.35
N SER A 160 3.65 2.95 0.31
CA SER A 160 4.67 3.38 -0.66
C SER A 160 4.85 2.39 -1.81
N GLY A 161 5.49 2.83 -2.89
CA GLY A 161 6.04 1.92 -3.91
C GLY A 161 4.99 1.29 -4.83
N ILE A 162 3.81 1.89 -4.95
CA ILE A 162 2.74 1.38 -5.81
C ILE A 162 2.80 2.02 -7.21
N THR A 163 2.27 1.34 -8.21
CA THR A 163 2.25 1.83 -9.59
C THR A 163 1.18 2.92 -9.79
N THR A 164 1.27 3.73 -10.86
CA THR A 164 0.23 4.72 -11.20
C THR A 164 -1.16 4.08 -11.36
N LYS A 165 -1.23 2.87 -11.91
CA LYS A 165 -2.49 2.13 -12.05
C LYS A 165 -3.06 1.70 -10.70
N GLN A 166 -2.19 1.29 -9.78
CA GLN A 166 -2.59 0.96 -8.41
C GLN A 166 -3.02 2.18 -7.62
N ALA A 167 -2.30 3.30 -7.75
CA ALA A 167 -2.66 4.56 -7.13
C ALA A 167 -4.03 5.05 -7.61
N LEU A 168 -4.28 5.06 -8.92
CA LEU A 168 -5.60 5.39 -9.48
C LEU A 168 -6.70 4.44 -8.99
N GLY A 169 -6.44 3.13 -9.02
CA GLY A 169 -7.40 2.14 -8.54
C GLY A 169 -7.71 2.28 -7.05
N LEU A 170 -6.70 2.60 -6.25
CA LEU A 170 -6.82 2.84 -4.81
C LEU A 170 -7.65 4.09 -4.52
N ASP A 171 -7.31 5.21 -5.17
CA ASP A 171 -8.03 6.49 -5.12
C ASP A 171 -9.52 6.25 -5.43
N THR A 172 -9.80 5.73 -6.62
CA THR A 172 -11.17 5.46 -7.08
C THR A 172 -11.97 4.50 -6.21
N THR A 173 -11.30 3.57 -5.52
CA THR A 173 -11.96 2.64 -4.59
C THR A 173 -12.27 3.31 -3.25
N ILE A 174 -11.44 4.23 -2.78
CA ILE A 174 -11.60 4.88 -1.48
C ILE A 174 -12.55 6.07 -1.56
N ASP A 175 -12.42 6.93 -2.57
CA ASP A 175 -13.14 8.21 -2.64
C ASP A 175 -13.89 8.48 -3.94
N GLY A 176 -13.95 7.48 -4.83
CA GLY A 176 -14.78 7.50 -6.03
C GLY A 176 -14.08 8.00 -7.27
N THR A 177 -14.79 7.96 -8.40
CA THR A 177 -14.20 8.26 -9.71
C THR A 177 -13.85 9.74 -9.84
N LEU A 178 -12.61 10.02 -10.23
CA LEU A 178 -12.14 11.35 -10.58
C LEU A 178 -11.85 11.51 -12.07
N PRO A 179 -11.77 12.76 -12.54
CA PRO A 179 -11.05 13.06 -13.77
C PRO A 179 -9.64 12.46 -13.69
N ALA A 180 -9.19 11.82 -14.77
CA ALA A 180 -7.87 11.17 -14.85
C ALA A 180 -6.68 12.13 -14.66
N THR A 181 -6.93 13.44 -14.52
CA THR A 181 -5.94 14.50 -14.25
C THR A 181 -5.69 14.76 -12.77
N ASN A 182 -6.46 14.16 -11.85
CA ASN A 182 -6.49 14.53 -10.44
C ASN A 182 -6.09 13.42 -9.46
N ILE A 183 -5.31 12.42 -9.90
CA ILE A 183 -4.92 11.30 -9.03
C ILE A 183 -4.22 11.84 -7.78
N GLY A 184 -4.73 11.47 -6.60
CA GLY A 184 -4.14 11.80 -5.31
C GLY A 184 -4.32 13.26 -4.85
N ASN A 185 -5.01 14.11 -5.61
CA ASN A 185 -5.35 15.50 -5.22
C ASN A 185 -6.82 15.63 -4.79
N ASN A 186 -7.44 14.54 -4.39
CA ASN A 186 -8.79 14.61 -3.88
C ASN A 186 -8.85 15.33 -2.56
N ALA A 187 -9.86 16.19 -2.42
CA ALA A 187 -10.11 16.90 -1.17
C ALA A 187 -10.60 15.96 -0.03
N SER A 188 -10.77 14.68 -0.34
CA SER A 188 -11.30 13.62 0.51
C SER A 188 -10.21 13.05 1.45
N ILE A 189 -10.49 11.86 2.00
CA ILE A 189 -9.60 11.12 2.90
C ILE A 189 -8.37 10.50 2.20
N ALA A 190 -8.38 10.24 0.88
CA ALA A 190 -7.26 9.63 0.16
C ALA A 190 -6.49 10.65 -0.69
N ARG A 191 -5.18 10.73 -0.50
CA ARG A 191 -4.29 11.61 -1.26
C ARG A 191 -2.95 10.97 -1.51
N GLY A 192 -2.25 11.40 -2.55
CA GLY A 192 -0.94 10.84 -2.84
C GLY A 192 -0.10 11.68 -3.78
N ALA A 193 1.19 11.35 -3.77
CA ALA A 193 2.18 11.98 -4.62
C ALA A 193 3.06 10.90 -5.26
N THR A 194 3.71 11.28 -6.36
CA THR A 194 4.67 10.45 -7.08
C THR A 194 6.04 11.12 -7.11
N GLY A 195 7.10 10.31 -7.19
CA GLY A 195 8.47 10.79 -7.19
C GLY A 195 9.46 9.66 -7.40
N ALA A 196 10.73 9.98 -7.64
CA ALA A 196 11.76 8.97 -7.96
C ALA A 196 12.23 8.13 -6.75
N ALA A 197 11.92 8.55 -5.52
CA ALA A 197 12.30 7.82 -4.31
C ALA A 197 11.40 6.60 -4.06
N ASN A 198 11.98 5.49 -3.59
CA ASN A 198 11.23 4.31 -3.17
C ASN A 198 11.82 3.72 -1.88
N PRO A 199 11.20 3.89 -0.70
CA PRO A 199 9.92 4.55 -0.47
C PRO A 199 10.00 6.08 -0.64
N LEU A 200 8.96 6.69 -1.23
CA LEU A 200 8.77 8.14 -1.22
C LEU A 200 8.05 8.53 0.08
N ALA A 201 8.70 9.30 0.96
CA ALA A 201 8.03 9.85 2.14
C ALA A 201 6.93 10.84 1.73
N PRO A 202 5.78 10.87 2.44
CA PRO A 202 4.78 11.91 2.22
C PRO A 202 5.31 13.30 2.57
N THR A 203 4.55 14.32 2.19
CA THR A 203 4.84 15.72 2.51
C THR A 203 3.66 16.34 3.26
N THR A 204 3.88 17.46 3.95
CA THR A 204 2.82 18.18 4.66
C THR A 204 1.91 18.93 3.68
N ALA A 205 2.47 19.49 2.61
CA ALA A 205 1.72 20.20 1.58
C ALA A 205 0.79 19.26 0.79
N ALA A 206 -0.38 19.78 0.43
CA ALA A 206 -1.31 19.11 -0.47
C ALA A 206 -0.62 18.84 -1.83
N PRO A 207 -0.72 17.60 -2.36
CA PRO A 207 -0.13 17.26 -3.64
C PRO A 207 -0.86 17.96 -4.77
N VAL A 208 -0.12 18.35 -5.82
CA VAL A 208 -0.72 18.85 -7.06
C VAL A 208 -1.33 17.69 -7.83
N GLY A 209 -2.53 17.89 -8.37
CA GLY A 209 -3.19 16.90 -9.24
C GLY A 209 -2.26 16.47 -10.37
N THR A 210 -1.98 15.17 -10.43
CA THR A 210 -1.08 14.62 -11.44
C THR A 210 -1.89 13.79 -12.43
N ALA A 211 -1.62 13.98 -13.72
CA ALA A 211 -2.29 13.23 -14.78
C ALA A 211 -1.84 11.77 -14.80
N TYR A 212 -2.80 10.88 -15.10
CA TYR A 212 -2.54 9.46 -15.31
C TYR A 212 -1.47 9.26 -16.39
N ASN A 213 -0.35 8.67 -16.01
CA ASN A 213 0.74 8.33 -16.91
C ASN A 213 1.19 6.87 -16.68
N THR A 214 0.99 6.03 -17.71
CA THR A 214 1.36 4.60 -17.70
C THR A 214 2.78 4.33 -18.19
N THR A 215 3.44 5.31 -18.81
CA THR A 215 4.79 5.12 -19.38
C THR A 215 5.91 5.43 -18.38
N THR A 216 5.60 6.04 -17.23
CA THR A 216 6.60 6.35 -16.18
C THR A 216 6.64 5.28 -15.10
N VAL A 217 7.41 4.21 -15.34
CA VAL A 217 7.65 3.13 -14.34
C VAL A 217 8.66 3.55 -13.25
N LEU A 218 9.38 4.67 -13.47
CA LEU A 218 10.45 5.16 -12.58
C LEU A 218 9.95 6.05 -11.43
N THR A 219 8.65 6.37 -11.39
CA THR A 219 8.07 7.26 -10.39
C THR A 219 7.00 6.50 -9.59
N PRO A 220 7.41 5.71 -8.58
CA PRO A 220 6.45 5.09 -7.67
C PRO A 220 5.56 6.13 -6.99
N TRP A 221 4.39 5.68 -6.59
CA TRP A 221 3.44 6.47 -5.83
C TRP A 221 3.49 6.13 -4.35
N THR A 222 3.24 7.15 -3.54
CA THR A 222 2.87 7.01 -2.14
C THR A 222 1.46 7.56 -1.98
N MET A 223 0.55 6.74 -1.45
CA MET A 223 -0.83 7.12 -1.18
C MET A 223 -1.08 7.03 0.32
N CYS A 224 -1.69 8.05 0.89
CA CYS A 224 -2.08 8.15 2.28
C CYS A 224 -3.59 8.28 2.40
N ARG A 225 -4.17 7.59 3.37
CA ARG A 225 -5.57 7.72 3.76
C ARG A 225 -5.66 8.14 5.22
N THR A 226 -6.39 9.21 5.50
CA THR A 226 -6.73 9.61 6.87
C THR A 226 -7.66 8.57 7.53
N LEU A 227 -7.45 8.35 8.83
CA LEU A 227 -8.22 7.43 9.69
C LEU A 227 -9.54 8.05 10.16
#